data_AF-A0A7J9K941-F1
#
_entry.id   AF-A0A7J9K941-F1
#
_cell.length_a   1.000
_cell.length_b   1.000
_cell.length_c   1.000
_cell.angle_alpha   90.00
_cell.angle_beta   90.00
_cell.angle_gamma   90.00
#
_symmetry.space_group_name_H-M   'P 1'
#
loop_
_entity.id
_entity.type
_entity.pdbx_description
1 polymer ?
#
loop_
_entity_poly.entity_id
_entity_poly.type
_entity_poly.pdbx_seq_one_letter_code
_entity_poly.pdbx_strand_id
1 'polypeptide(L)'
;EHFSHLVRTNELCQTYADACVKLCQELDVKVVNLFTAFQQRENWMTDCFTDGVHLSAEGSKIVVAEILKVLKEAEWKPSLHWKSMPTEFAEDSPYDIVGADGKTTLNPSEWTFHREIQWD
;
A
#
# COMPACT_ATOMS: atom_id res chain seq x y z
N GLU A 1 -22.36 33.83 -15.55
CA GLU A 1 -21.81 32.46 -15.66
C GLU A 1 -22.55 31.57 -14.67
N HIS A 2 -23.15 30.47 -15.13
CA HIS A 2 -23.77 29.46 -14.27
C HIS A 2 -22.81 28.30 -14.10
N PHE A 3 -21.86 28.44 -13.19
CA PHE A 3 -21.17 27.28 -12.65
C PHE A 3 -22.05 26.73 -11.54
N SER A 4 -22.48 25.47 -11.68
CA SER A 4 -23.15 24.77 -10.58
C SER A 4 -22.20 24.70 -9.39
N HIS A 5 -22.75 24.80 -8.18
CA HIS A 5 -21.96 24.67 -6.96
C HIS A 5 -21.27 23.31 -6.96
N LEU A 6 -19.96 23.29 -6.70
CA LEU A 6 -19.22 22.05 -6.60
C LEU A 6 -19.59 21.36 -5.29
N VAL A 7 -20.31 20.25 -5.37
CA VAL A 7 -20.76 19.47 -4.21
C VAL A 7 -19.86 18.24 -4.09
N ARG A 8 -19.04 18.20 -3.03
CA ARG A 8 -18.25 17.03 -2.64
C ARG A 8 -18.78 16.56 -1.29
N THR A 9 -19.41 15.40 -1.26
CA THR A 9 -19.89 14.79 -0.02
C THR A 9 -19.40 13.36 0.09
N ASN A 10 -19.40 12.83 1.31
CA ASN A 10 -18.95 11.48 1.57
C ASN A 10 -19.93 10.43 1.00
N GLU A 11 -21.22 10.75 0.95
CA GLU A 11 -22.27 9.90 0.35
C GLU A 11 -22.08 9.77 -1.17
N LEU A 12 -21.71 10.88 -1.84
CA LEU A 12 -21.36 10.83 -3.25
C LEU A 12 -20.08 10.00 -3.44
N CYS A 13 -19.07 10.19 -2.59
CA CYS A 13 -17.84 9.39 -2.63
C CYS A 13 -18.14 7.88 -2.50
N GLN A 14 -19.02 7.49 -1.57
CA GLN A 14 -19.49 6.11 -1.43
C GLN A 14 -20.09 5.57 -2.72
N THR A 15 -20.98 6.33 -3.36
CA THR A 15 -21.64 5.91 -4.60
C THR A 15 -20.63 5.58 -5.69
N TYR A 16 -19.59 6.41 -5.83
CA TYR A 16 -18.50 6.14 -6.78
C TYR A 16 -17.63 4.95 -6.35
N ALA A 17 -17.31 4.82 -5.07
CA ALA A 17 -16.54 3.69 -4.55
C ALA A 17 -17.25 2.35 -4.80
N ASP A 18 -18.55 2.27 -4.50
CA ASP A 18 -19.37 1.08 -4.72
C ASP A 18 -19.47 0.73 -6.21
N ALA A 19 -19.60 1.74 -7.08
CA ALA A 19 -19.58 1.53 -8.53
C ALA A 19 -18.23 0.99 -9.02
N CYS A 20 -17.10 1.50 -8.51
CA CYS A 20 -15.77 0.98 -8.82
C CYS A 20 -15.61 -0.47 -8.35
N VAL A 21 -16.05 -0.81 -7.13
CA VAL A 21 -16.01 -2.19 -6.62
C VAL A 21 -16.83 -3.12 -7.51
N LYS A 22 -18.05 -2.72 -7.87
CA LYS A 22 -18.90 -3.50 -8.77
C LYS A 22 -18.26 -3.71 -10.14
N LEU A 23 -17.69 -2.65 -10.73
CA LEU A 23 -17.00 -2.74 -12.01
C LEU A 23 -15.80 -3.69 -11.95
N CYS A 24 -15.01 -3.62 -10.87
CA CYS A 24 -13.89 -4.54 -10.68
C CYS A 24 -14.34 -6.00 -10.60
N GLN A 25 -15.46 -6.29 -9.93
CA GLN A 25 -16.07 -7.62 -9.90
C GLN A 25 -16.54 -8.08 -11.29
N GLU A 26 -17.18 -7.19 -12.06
CA GLU A 26 -17.64 -7.49 -13.43
C GLU A 26 -16.48 -7.80 -14.40
N LEU A 27 -15.33 -7.14 -14.20
CA LEU A 27 -14.13 -7.32 -15.03
C LEU A 27 -13.18 -8.41 -14.52
N ASP A 28 -13.49 -9.05 -13.39
CA ASP A 28 -12.60 -10.00 -12.69
C ASP A 28 -11.20 -9.40 -12.40
N VAL A 29 -11.17 -8.16 -11.92
CA VAL A 29 -9.93 -7.49 -11.46
C VAL A 29 -9.99 -7.21 -9.97
N LYS A 30 -8.83 -7.24 -9.33
CA LYS A 30 -8.71 -6.95 -7.89
C LYS A 30 -8.96 -5.47 -7.61
N VAL A 31 -9.53 -5.16 -6.44
CA VAL A 31 -9.92 -3.81 -6.04
C VAL A 31 -9.38 -3.47 -4.65
N VAL A 32 -8.91 -2.23 -4.48
CA VAL A 32 -8.55 -1.65 -3.19
C VAL A 32 -9.65 -0.68 -2.79
N ASN A 33 -10.54 -1.10 -1.88
CA ASN A 33 -11.68 -0.27 -1.45
C ASN A 33 -11.29 0.66 -0.28
N LEU A 34 -10.61 1.78 -0.62
CA LEU A 34 -10.15 2.74 0.37
C LEU A 34 -11.28 3.44 1.13
N PHE A 35 -12.44 3.62 0.51
CA PHE A 35 -13.60 4.24 1.16
C PHE A 35 -13.99 3.46 2.41
N THR A 36 -14.15 2.14 2.29
CA THR A 36 -14.46 1.27 3.42
C THR A 36 -13.26 1.10 4.35
N ALA A 37 -12.03 1.00 3.81
CA ALA A 37 -10.84 0.78 4.61
C ALA A 37 -10.58 1.91 5.63
N PHE A 38 -10.70 3.18 5.23
CA PHE A 38 -10.53 4.29 6.15
C PHE A 38 -11.56 4.27 7.28
N GLN A 39 -12.81 3.96 6.97
CA GLN A 39 -13.92 3.97 7.94
C GLN A 39 -13.83 2.89 9.02
N GLN A 40 -12.91 1.91 8.90
CA GLN A 40 -12.65 0.95 9.97
C GLN A 40 -11.96 1.58 11.19
N ARG A 41 -11.35 2.77 11.02
CA ARG A 41 -10.76 3.56 12.11
C ARG A 41 -11.78 4.56 12.63
N GLU A 42 -11.97 4.64 13.95
CA GLU A 42 -12.96 5.54 14.56
C GLU A 42 -12.74 7.01 14.17
N ASN A 43 -11.50 7.50 14.29
CA ASN A 43 -11.15 8.91 14.02
C ASN A 43 -10.65 9.15 12.59
N TRP A 44 -11.13 8.38 11.61
CA TRP A 44 -10.61 8.42 10.24
C TRP A 44 -10.70 9.81 9.58
N MET A 45 -11.75 10.58 9.88
CA MET A 45 -11.95 11.91 9.29
C MET A 45 -10.85 12.90 9.70
N THR A 46 -10.33 12.78 10.92
CA THR A 46 -9.30 13.68 11.46
C THR A 46 -7.89 13.13 11.28
N ASP A 47 -7.74 11.81 11.39
CA ASP A 47 -6.42 11.17 11.43
C ASP A 47 -5.90 10.85 10.03
N CYS A 48 -6.78 10.46 9.09
CA CYS A 48 -6.36 9.95 7.78
C CYS A 48 -6.12 11.06 6.75
N PHE A 49 -6.53 12.30 7.01
CA PHE A 49 -6.43 13.41 6.07
C PHE A 49 -5.74 14.62 6.68
N THR A 50 -5.06 15.41 5.85
CA THR A 50 -4.38 16.65 6.25
C THR A 50 -5.28 17.87 6.12
N ASP A 51 -6.04 17.95 5.03
CA ASP A 51 -6.91 19.07 4.66
C ASP A 51 -8.35 18.63 4.35
N GLY A 52 -8.70 17.40 4.76
CA GLY A 52 -9.97 16.75 4.46
C GLY A 52 -10.03 16.03 3.10
N VAL A 53 -8.96 16.09 2.29
CA VAL A 53 -8.88 15.37 1.01
C VAL A 53 -7.54 14.64 0.84
N HIS A 54 -6.41 15.30 1.06
CA HIS A 54 -5.08 14.69 0.93
C HIS A 54 -4.75 13.84 2.15
N LEU A 55 -4.17 12.67 1.92
CA LEU A 55 -3.85 11.72 2.97
C LEU A 55 -2.76 12.25 3.90
N SER A 56 -2.92 11.97 5.19
CA SER A 56 -1.86 12.09 6.18
C SER A 56 -0.90 10.90 6.09
N ALA A 57 0.13 10.89 6.93
CA ALA A 57 0.98 9.70 7.11
C ALA A 57 0.15 8.47 7.54
N GLU A 58 -0.82 8.67 8.43
CA GLU A 58 -1.71 7.60 8.92
C GLU A 58 -2.64 7.09 7.81
N GLY A 59 -3.21 7.99 7.01
CA GLY A 59 -4.00 7.61 5.84
C GLY A 59 -3.17 6.83 4.81
N SER A 60 -1.93 7.28 4.58
CA SER A 60 -1.02 6.62 3.63
C SER A 60 -0.63 5.20 4.08
N LYS A 61 -0.46 4.97 5.39
CA LYS A 61 -0.20 3.64 5.95
C LYS A 61 -1.35 2.66 5.65
N ILE A 62 -2.60 3.12 5.76
CA ILE A 62 -3.78 2.30 5.42
C ILE A 62 -3.78 1.94 3.92
N VAL A 63 -3.45 2.89 3.05
CA VAL A 63 -3.36 2.62 1.60
C VAL A 63 -2.34 1.54 1.30
N VAL A 64 -1.13 1.64 1.85
CA VAL A 64 -0.07 0.63 1.64
C VAL A 64 -0.50 -0.73 2.18
N ALA A 65 -1.11 -0.78 3.37
CA ALA A 65 -1.61 -2.03 3.96
C ALA A 65 -2.64 -2.72 3.05
N GLU A 66 -3.62 -1.98 2.53
CA GLU A 66 -4.66 -2.55 1.67
C GLU A 66 -4.13 -2.97 0.30
N ILE A 67 -3.19 -2.22 -0.29
CA ILE A 67 -2.51 -2.65 -1.53
C ILE A 67 -1.80 -3.98 -1.31
N LEU A 68 -0.99 -4.09 -0.25
CA LEU A 68 -0.22 -5.31 0.02
C LEU A 68 -1.11 -6.51 0.33
N LYS A 69 -2.19 -6.29 1.09
CA LYS A 69 -3.23 -7.31 1.32
C LYS A 69 -3.80 -7.82 0.00
N VAL A 70 -4.22 -6.92 -0.90
CA VAL A 70 -4.75 -7.31 -2.22
C VAL A 70 -3.72 -8.06 -3.06
N LEU A 71 -2.47 -7.60 -3.09
CA LEU A 71 -1.39 -8.27 -3.83
C LEU A 71 -1.10 -9.68 -3.30
N LYS A 72 -1.22 -9.89 -1.98
CA LYS A 72 -1.05 -11.17 -1.31
C LYS A 72 -2.21 -12.12 -1.59
N GLU A 73 -3.44 -11.64 -1.47
CA GLU A 73 -4.68 -12.40 -1.71
C GLU A 73 -4.95 -12.67 -3.21
N ALA A 74 -4.26 -11.98 -4.11
CA ALA A 74 -4.43 -12.17 -5.54
C ALA A 74 -3.89 -13.51 -6.06
N GLU A 75 -2.98 -14.15 -5.32
CA GLU A 75 -2.34 -15.45 -5.66
C GLU A 75 -1.81 -15.53 -7.11
N TRP A 76 -1.43 -14.39 -7.69
CA TRP A 76 -0.85 -14.33 -9.03
C TRP A 76 0.49 -15.07 -9.11
N LYS A 77 0.79 -15.62 -10.30
CA LYS A 77 2.07 -16.26 -10.61
C LYS A 77 2.69 -15.59 -11.86
N PRO A 78 3.80 -14.84 -11.72
CA PRO A 78 4.50 -14.52 -10.47
C PRO A 78 3.68 -13.61 -9.53
N SER A 79 3.95 -13.68 -8.23
CA SER A 79 3.32 -12.79 -7.24
C SER A 79 3.97 -11.40 -7.32
N LEU A 80 3.15 -10.36 -7.23
CA LEU A 80 3.60 -8.96 -7.16
C LEU A 80 3.77 -8.48 -5.71
N HIS A 81 3.59 -9.35 -4.72
CA HIS A 81 3.90 -9.02 -3.34
C HIS A 81 5.41 -8.90 -3.16
N TRP A 82 5.90 -7.82 -2.55
CA TRP A 82 7.33 -7.50 -2.52
C TRP A 82 8.20 -8.62 -1.91
N LYS A 83 7.71 -9.36 -0.91
CA LYS A 83 8.43 -10.51 -0.32
C LYS A 83 8.61 -11.70 -1.27
N SER A 84 7.81 -11.77 -2.31
CA SER A 84 7.87 -12.83 -3.33
C SER A 84 8.68 -12.40 -4.55
N MET A 85 9.00 -11.10 -4.65
CA MET A 85 9.79 -10.55 -5.73
C MET A 85 11.27 -10.67 -5.38
N PRO A 86 12.14 -11.07 -6.32
CA PRO A 86 13.57 -11.08 -6.09
C PRO A 86 14.09 -9.65 -5.98
N THR A 87 15.05 -9.41 -5.09
CA THR A 87 15.77 -8.14 -5.02
C THR A 87 16.58 -7.93 -6.30
N GLU A 88 16.41 -6.77 -6.92
CA GLU A 88 17.22 -6.36 -8.06
C GLU A 88 18.64 -6.08 -7.56
N PHE A 89 19.65 -6.70 -8.19
CA PHE A 89 21.07 -6.62 -7.79
C PHE A 89 21.41 -7.29 -6.45
N ALA A 90 20.92 -8.52 -6.23
CA ALA A 90 21.19 -9.31 -5.03
C ALA A 90 22.57 -10.00 -5.02
N GLU A 91 23.44 -9.75 -6.01
CA GLU A 91 24.81 -10.28 -6.01
C GLU A 91 25.66 -9.76 -4.85
N ASP A 92 26.65 -10.56 -4.46
CA ASP A 92 27.63 -10.16 -3.45
C ASP A 92 28.53 -9.02 -3.97
N SER A 93 28.86 -8.10 -3.07
CA SER A 93 29.69 -6.93 -3.34
C SER A 93 31.01 -7.01 -2.57
N PRO A 94 32.13 -6.55 -3.14
CA PRO A 94 33.38 -6.40 -2.39
C PRO A 94 33.28 -5.36 -1.25
N TYR A 95 32.19 -4.59 -1.21
CA TYR A 95 31.88 -3.63 -0.15
C TYR A 95 30.89 -4.17 0.89
N ASP A 96 30.53 -5.45 0.81
CA ASP A 96 29.68 -6.08 1.82
C ASP A 96 30.35 -6.15 3.17
N ILE A 97 29.53 -6.21 4.22
CA ILE A 97 30.00 -6.20 5.60
C ILE A 97 30.74 -7.51 5.88
N VAL A 98 31.98 -7.42 6.37
CA VAL A 98 32.79 -8.59 6.72
C VAL A 98 32.28 -9.20 8.03
N GLY A 99 32.01 -10.50 8.01
CA GLY A 99 31.63 -11.28 9.18
C GLY A 99 32.74 -11.35 10.24
N ALA A 100 32.36 -11.69 11.47
CA ALA A 100 33.31 -11.77 12.59
C ALA A 100 34.43 -12.80 12.40
N ASP A 101 34.26 -13.75 11.48
CA ASP A 101 35.27 -14.74 11.11
C ASP A 101 36.36 -14.20 10.15
N GLY A 102 36.17 -12.98 9.63
CA GLY A 102 37.06 -12.35 8.66
C GLY A 102 37.08 -13.01 7.28
N LYS A 103 36.16 -13.94 7.00
CA LYS A 103 36.12 -14.75 5.77
C LYS A 103 34.82 -14.62 5.01
N THR A 104 33.71 -14.50 5.73
CA THR A 104 32.37 -14.37 5.14
C THR A 104 31.99 -12.91 4.97
N THR A 105 31.14 -12.63 3.98
CA THR A 105 30.49 -11.34 3.80
C THR A 105 28.98 -11.48 4.05
N LEU A 106 28.36 -10.41 4.55
CA LEU A 106 26.93 -10.32 4.79
C LEU A 106 26.33 -9.35 3.76
N ASN A 107 25.55 -9.90 2.82
CA ASN A 107 24.82 -9.12 1.84
C ASN A 107 23.59 -8.48 2.50
N PRO A 108 23.51 -7.13 2.58
CA PRO A 108 22.42 -6.45 3.26
C PRO A 108 21.20 -6.19 2.36
N SER A 109 21.20 -6.67 1.11
CA SER A 109 20.16 -6.37 0.11
C SER A 109 18.74 -6.75 0.57
N GLU A 110 18.62 -7.83 1.36
CA GLU A 110 17.34 -8.31 1.91
C GLU A 110 16.99 -7.71 3.28
N TRP A 111 17.80 -6.79 3.83
CA TRP A 111 17.59 -6.29 5.18
C TRP A 111 16.49 -5.23 5.26
N THR A 112 15.44 -5.50 6.04
CA THR A 112 14.30 -4.58 6.22
C THR A 112 14.21 -3.94 7.60
N PHE A 113 15.19 -4.15 8.49
CA PHE A 113 15.16 -3.64 9.87
C PHE A 113 15.13 -2.11 9.95
N HIS A 114 15.56 -1.41 8.90
CA HIS A 114 15.54 0.05 8.82
C HIS A 114 14.13 0.61 8.58
N ARG A 115 13.15 -0.22 8.20
CA ARG A 115 11.77 0.21 7.95
C ARG A 115 11.03 0.36 9.28
N GLU A 116 10.36 1.51 9.45
CA GLU A 116 9.50 1.79 10.61
C GLU A 116 8.37 0.76 10.76
N ILE A 117 7.81 0.31 9.64
CA ILE A 117 6.73 -0.69 9.58
C ILE A 117 7.22 -1.90 8.79
N GLN A 118 7.08 -3.07 9.39
CA GLN A 118 7.32 -4.35 8.72
C GLN A 118 6.06 -4.74 7.96
N TRP A 119 6.08 -4.45 6.67
CA TRP A 119 4.95 -4.63 5.76
C TRP A 119 4.83 -6.10 5.31
N ASP A 120 4.00 -6.89 5.99
CA ASP A 120 3.99 -8.36 5.89
C ASP A 120 3.10 -9.03 4.83
#